data_AF-A0A7Z9PQT1-F1
#
_entry.id   AF-A0A7Z9PQT1-F1
#
_cell.length_a   1.000
_cell.length_b   1.000
_cell.length_c   1.000
_cell.angle_alpha   90.00
_cell.angle_beta   90.00
_cell.angle_gamma   90.00
#
_symmetry.space_group_name_H-M   'P 1'
#
loop_
_entity.id
_entity.type
_entity.pdbx_description
1 polymer ?
#
loop_
_entity_poly.entity_id
_entity_poly.type
_entity_poly.pdbx_seq_one_letter_code
_entity_poly.pdbx_strand_id
1 'polypeptide(L)'
;MAEEQIRMALSEVGLVEFDFALADVGFRGAQVESFIVGDPARPTLLIEDILVDYTLSGLLERRLQSIEIGAVSVSLKGDENGLDLGPLLPLVGGGGGGFQPGPISVNSFSATLDLPQGAITLGGAGVIQQAGMGYRIVPSDGCVNVDVGRLSLGGVLIDPFSTQACATSVDGDVYWPPTSGIAFRTNAVPLVVRSDLGDTLLEAQFKTLQADAVLDQHIELKLRTEGADFSLPAQGLSFGNVDFEIAFDDLVSLAGQWRLTSGRLTDFAEVSRFAPLDIVGDGDVTAASTSFDLLVSDAA
;
A
#
# COMPACT_ATOMS: atom_id res chain seq x y z
N MET A 1 24.26 -18.43 22.82
CA MET A 1 24.81 -17.12 23.24
C MET A 1 24.46 -16.03 22.24
N ALA A 2 24.77 -16.19 20.94
CA ALA A 2 24.39 -15.22 19.91
C ALA A 2 22.86 -15.00 19.83
N GLU A 3 22.09 -16.08 19.83
CA GLU A 3 20.62 -16.05 19.82
C GLU A 3 20.04 -15.24 21.01
N GLU A 4 20.51 -15.50 22.22
CA GLU A 4 20.08 -14.77 23.43
C GLU A 4 20.40 -13.27 23.34
N GLN A 5 21.55 -12.90 22.77
CA GLN A 5 21.93 -11.50 22.58
C GLN A 5 21.05 -10.79 21.56
N ILE A 6 20.71 -11.46 20.45
CA ILE A 6 19.79 -10.94 19.44
C ILE A 6 18.39 -10.76 20.05
N ARG A 7 17.91 -11.76 20.79
CA ARG A 7 16.61 -11.72 21.47
C ARG A 7 16.52 -10.57 22.47
N MET A 8 17.58 -10.36 23.25
CA MET A 8 17.69 -9.23 24.18
C MET A 8 17.65 -7.89 23.46
N ALA A 9 18.44 -7.71 22.40
CA ALA A 9 18.48 -6.47 21.63
C ALA A 9 17.13 -6.14 20.97
N LEU A 10 16.42 -7.13 20.42
CA LEU A 10 15.08 -6.93 19.84
C LEU A 10 14.05 -6.56 20.91
N SER A 11 14.14 -7.19 22.08
CA SER A 11 13.28 -6.87 23.23
C SER A 11 13.52 -5.45 23.76
N GLU A 12 14.76 -4.96 23.74
CA GLU A 12 15.11 -3.58 24.10
C GLU A 12 14.51 -2.53 23.15
N VAL A 13 14.31 -2.91 21.88
CA VAL A 13 13.60 -2.07 20.88
C VAL A 13 12.08 -2.13 21.08
N GLY A 14 11.58 -2.98 21.98
CA GLY A 14 10.16 -3.09 22.33
C GLY A 14 9.40 -4.17 21.56
N LEU A 15 10.09 -5.03 20.80
CA LEU A 15 9.47 -6.22 20.20
C LEU A 15 9.20 -7.26 21.29
N VAL A 16 7.94 -7.68 21.41
CA VAL A 16 7.51 -8.60 22.48
C VAL A 16 7.09 -9.97 21.93
N GLU A 17 6.44 -9.98 20.77
CA GLU A 17 5.95 -11.19 20.11
C GLU A 17 6.78 -11.44 18.85
N PHE A 18 7.94 -12.10 19.01
CA PHE A 18 8.78 -12.46 17.88
C PHE A 18 9.49 -13.80 18.11
N ASP A 19 9.84 -14.44 17.00
CA ASP A 19 10.69 -15.62 17.00
C ASP A 19 11.65 -15.60 15.80
N PHE A 20 12.76 -16.31 15.91
CA PHE A 20 13.70 -16.43 14.80
C PHE A 20 14.50 -17.71 14.86
N ALA A 21 14.83 -18.25 13.69
CA ALA A 21 15.61 -19.47 13.53
C ALA A 21 16.99 -19.13 12.98
N LEU A 22 18.00 -19.11 13.86
CA LEU A 22 19.39 -18.88 13.47
C LEU A 22 20.01 -20.19 12.96
N ALA A 23 20.33 -20.25 11.66
CA ALA A 23 20.97 -21.43 11.05
C ALA A 23 22.48 -21.47 11.32
N ASP A 24 23.17 -20.37 11.06
CA ASP A 24 24.62 -20.31 11.19
C ASP A 24 25.11 -18.89 11.53
N VAL A 25 26.23 -18.82 12.25
CA VAL A 25 26.98 -17.59 12.50
C VAL A 25 28.46 -17.90 12.35
N GLY A 26 29.04 -17.43 11.24
CA GLY A 26 30.44 -17.57 10.91
C GLY A 26 31.24 -16.28 11.04
N PHE A 27 32.51 -16.35 10.67
CA PHE A 27 33.42 -15.20 10.65
C PHE A 27 33.17 -14.22 9.49
N ARG A 28 32.42 -14.66 8.47
CA ARG A 28 32.17 -13.91 7.23
C ARG A 28 30.70 -13.58 7.00
N GLY A 29 29.82 -14.12 7.83
CA GLY A 29 28.39 -13.88 7.69
C GLY A 29 27.57 -14.67 8.69
N ALA A 30 26.28 -14.38 8.71
CA ALA A 30 25.28 -15.07 9.49
C ALA A 30 24.09 -15.42 8.60
N GLN A 31 23.44 -16.54 8.89
CA GLN A 31 22.24 -16.99 8.21
C GLN A 31 21.12 -17.17 9.22
N VAL A 32 19.99 -16.53 8.95
CA VAL A 32 18.73 -16.69 9.68
C VAL A 32 17.72 -17.28 8.71
N GLU A 33 17.17 -18.45 9.04
CA GLU A 33 16.19 -19.14 8.18
C GLU A 33 14.87 -18.40 8.19
N SER A 34 14.43 -17.94 9.36
CA SER A 34 13.20 -17.19 9.51
C SER A 34 13.27 -16.17 10.64
N PHE A 35 12.56 -15.06 10.47
CA PHE A 35 12.28 -14.06 11.47
C PHE A 35 10.78 -13.75 11.44
N ILE A 36 10.10 -13.95 12.56
CA ILE A 36 8.65 -13.88 12.70
C ILE A 36 8.31 -12.83 13.74
N VAL A 37 7.30 -12.01 13.47
CA VAL A 37 6.68 -11.09 14.43
C VAL A 37 5.17 -11.33 14.47
N GLY A 38 4.61 -11.42 15.67
CA GLY A 38 3.21 -11.75 15.94
C GLY A 38 2.94 -13.25 16.13
N ASP A 39 1.69 -13.65 15.88
CA ASP A 39 1.22 -15.05 15.98
C ASP A 39 1.98 -15.96 15.00
N PRO A 40 2.73 -16.99 15.43
CA PRO A 40 3.46 -17.88 14.53
C PRO A 40 2.57 -18.64 13.54
N ALA A 41 1.29 -18.85 13.86
CA ALA A 41 0.35 -19.48 12.92
C ALA A 41 -0.16 -18.51 11.85
N ARG A 42 -0.12 -17.20 12.12
CA ARG A 42 -0.57 -16.11 11.25
C ARG A 42 0.30 -14.87 11.49
N PRO A 43 1.54 -14.89 10.98
CA PRO A 43 2.52 -13.87 11.31
C PRO A 43 2.12 -12.51 10.73
N THR A 44 2.33 -11.44 11.52
CA THR A 44 2.17 -10.05 11.05
C THR A 44 3.34 -9.64 10.17
N LEU A 45 4.54 -10.13 10.49
CA LEU A 45 5.73 -10.05 9.63
C LEU A 45 6.43 -11.41 9.63
N LEU A 46 6.78 -11.88 8.45
CA LEU A 46 7.63 -13.04 8.22
C LEU A 46 8.74 -12.63 7.25
N ILE A 47 9.98 -12.89 7.63
CA ILE A 47 11.15 -12.74 6.76
C ILE A 47 11.83 -14.10 6.68
N GLU A 48 12.10 -14.56 5.48
CA GLU A 48 12.72 -15.87 5.21
C GLU A 48 14.05 -15.70 4.49
N ASP A 49 14.97 -16.62 4.77
CA ASP A 49 16.28 -16.74 4.14
C ASP A 49 17.08 -15.42 4.20
N ILE A 50 17.41 -14.98 5.42
CA ILE A 50 18.24 -13.79 5.65
C ILE A 50 19.70 -14.21 5.66
N LEU A 51 20.47 -13.71 4.69
CA LEU A 51 21.91 -13.85 4.61
C LEU A 51 22.55 -12.49 4.90
N VAL A 52 23.35 -12.42 5.96
CA VAL A 52 24.05 -11.20 6.35
C VAL A 52 25.54 -11.40 6.11
N ASP A 53 26.11 -10.65 5.17
CA ASP A 53 27.55 -10.67 4.92
C ASP A 53 28.27 -9.57 5.71
N TYR A 54 29.38 -9.94 6.34
CA TYR A 54 30.22 -9.01 7.07
C TYR A 54 31.68 -9.43 7.08
N THR A 55 32.55 -8.48 7.43
CA THR A 55 33.95 -8.76 7.77
C THR A 55 34.18 -8.43 9.24
N LEU A 56 35.18 -9.05 9.86
CA LEU A 56 35.56 -8.73 11.24
C LEU A 56 35.91 -7.24 11.43
N SER A 57 36.63 -6.65 10.48
CA SER A 57 36.92 -5.20 10.48
C SER A 57 35.64 -4.38 10.31
N GLY A 58 34.73 -4.82 9.43
CA GLY A 58 33.42 -4.19 9.24
C GLY A 58 32.59 -4.20 10.53
N LEU A 59 32.52 -5.31 11.25
CA LEU A 59 31.78 -5.38 12.52
C LEU A 59 32.34 -4.42 13.59
N LEU A 60 33.67 -4.26 13.66
CA LEU A 60 34.30 -3.28 14.56
C LEU A 60 33.99 -1.83 14.17
N GLU A 61 33.89 -1.57 12.87
CA GLU A 61 33.49 -0.29 12.29
C GLU A 61 31.96 -0.10 12.26
N ARG A 62 31.20 -1.07 12.78
CA ARG A 62 29.74 -1.13 12.74
C ARG A 62 29.17 -1.04 11.33
N ARG A 63 29.76 -1.78 10.40
CA ARG A 63 29.38 -1.82 8.98
C ARG A 63 29.16 -3.25 8.51
N LEU A 64 28.03 -3.48 7.87
CA LEU A 64 27.73 -4.73 7.17
C LEU A 64 28.07 -4.58 5.68
N GLN A 65 28.41 -5.68 5.00
CA GLN A 65 28.73 -5.64 3.57
C GLN A 65 27.48 -5.71 2.70
N SER A 66 26.60 -6.66 2.97
CA SER A 66 25.33 -6.88 2.26
C SER A 66 24.37 -7.63 3.16
N ILE A 67 23.08 -7.50 2.87
CA ILE A 67 22.03 -8.36 3.40
C ILE A 67 21.23 -8.86 2.20
N GLU A 68 21.05 -10.17 2.08
CA GLU A 68 20.15 -10.76 1.09
C GLU A 68 18.97 -11.40 1.83
N ILE A 69 17.77 -11.18 1.33
CA ILE A 69 16.53 -11.68 1.91
C ILE A 69 15.79 -12.44 0.81
N GLY A 70 15.46 -13.70 1.07
CA GLY A 70 14.67 -14.53 0.17
C GLY A 70 13.24 -14.02 0.02
N ALA A 71 12.52 -13.92 1.14
CA ALA A 71 11.13 -13.46 1.13
C ALA A 71 10.81 -12.55 2.32
N VAL A 72 9.96 -11.54 2.08
CA VAL A 72 9.34 -10.71 3.11
C VAL A 72 7.83 -10.78 2.93
N SER A 73 7.09 -11.16 3.96
CA SER A 73 5.63 -11.14 3.97
C SER A 73 5.13 -10.30 5.14
N VAL A 74 4.25 -9.35 4.86
CA VAL A 74 3.58 -8.51 5.87
C VAL A 74 2.07 -8.72 5.77
N SER A 75 1.39 -8.90 6.90
CA SER A 75 -0.07 -9.01 6.97
C SER A 75 -0.59 -8.03 8.02
N LEU A 76 -1.36 -7.04 7.55
CA LEU A 76 -1.99 -6.02 8.38
C LEU A 76 -3.50 -6.16 8.31
N LYS A 77 -4.19 -5.72 9.37
CA LYS A 77 -5.64 -5.67 9.40
C LYS A 77 -6.09 -4.24 9.54
N GLY A 78 -7.13 -3.84 8.83
CA GLY A 78 -7.80 -2.56 9.04
C GLY A 78 -9.29 -2.79 9.29
N ASP A 79 -9.89 -1.97 10.15
CA ASP A 79 -11.35 -1.93 10.36
C ASP A 79 -11.86 -0.50 10.58
N GLU A 80 -13.09 -0.36 11.07
CA GLU A 80 -13.72 0.93 11.37
C GLU A 80 -12.99 1.76 12.43
N ASN A 81 -12.07 1.16 13.20
CA ASN A 81 -11.22 1.81 14.19
C ASN A 81 -9.80 2.10 13.66
N GLY A 82 -9.50 1.74 12.42
CA GLY A 82 -8.21 2.01 11.77
C GLY A 82 -7.38 0.80 11.39
N LEU A 83 -6.13 1.08 11.02
CA LEU A 83 -5.12 0.07 10.71
C LEU A 83 -4.47 -0.47 12.00
N ASP A 84 -4.60 -1.77 12.23
CA ASP A 84 -3.92 -2.49 13.30
C ASP A 84 -2.50 -2.87 12.87
N LEU A 85 -1.53 -2.09 13.36
CA LEU A 85 -0.10 -2.36 13.21
C LEU A 85 0.42 -3.39 14.24
N GLY A 86 -0.38 -3.69 15.27
CA GLY A 86 -0.11 -4.66 16.32
C GLY A 86 1.35 -4.72 16.77
N PRO A 87 2.02 -5.87 16.60
CA PRO A 87 3.38 -6.10 17.10
C PRO A 87 4.47 -5.39 16.28
N LEU A 88 4.13 -4.74 15.15
CA LEU A 88 5.08 -4.00 14.32
C LEU A 88 5.25 -2.54 14.74
N LEU A 89 4.40 -2.01 15.64
CA LEU A 89 4.51 -0.64 16.15
C LEU A 89 5.95 -0.24 16.58
N PRO A 90 6.71 -1.08 17.29
CA PRO A 90 8.08 -0.75 17.69
C PRO A 90 9.05 -0.57 16.51
N LEU A 91 8.75 -1.20 15.36
CA LEU A 91 9.57 -1.13 14.14
C LEU A 91 9.27 0.11 13.30
N VAL A 92 8.04 0.63 13.37
CA VAL A 92 7.60 1.82 12.60
C VAL A 92 8.20 3.11 13.18
N GLY A 93 8.45 3.17 14.49
CA GLY A 93 8.97 4.36 15.20
C GLY A 93 10.47 4.64 15.05
N GLY A 94 11.20 3.91 14.20
CA GLY A 94 12.61 4.18 13.93
C GLY A 94 13.56 3.71 15.04
N GLY A 95 13.79 2.40 15.11
CA GLY A 95 14.92 1.82 15.86
C GLY A 95 16.22 2.03 15.09
N GLY A 96 16.95 3.10 15.41
CA GLY A 96 18.28 3.38 14.85
C GLY A 96 19.30 2.34 15.31
N GLY A 97 19.43 1.25 14.56
CA GLY A 97 20.52 0.29 14.75
C GLY A 97 21.86 0.98 14.51
N GLY A 98 22.80 0.82 15.45
CA GLY A 98 24.14 1.44 15.37
C GLY A 98 25.03 0.92 14.22
N PHE A 99 24.51 0.05 13.36
CA PHE A 99 25.19 -0.51 12.20
C PHE A 99 24.73 0.17 10.91
N GLN A 100 25.70 0.43 10.04
CA GLN A 100 25.47 0.89 8.69
C GLN A 100 25.35 -0.33 7.76
N PRO A 101 24.12 -0.73 7.36
CA PRO A 101 23.98 -1.86 6.46
C PRO A 101 24.50 -1.47 5.06
N GLY A 102 25.12 -2.42 4.39
CA GLY A 102 25.34 -2.33 2.95
C GLY A 102 24.02 -2.47 2.17
N PRO A 103 24.08 -2.70 0.85
CA PRO A 103 22.88 -2.97 0.06
C PRO A 103 22.09 -4.16 0.63
N ILE A 104 20.77 -4.00 0.71
CA ILE A 104 19.84 -5.05 1.11
C ILE A 104 19.06 -5.47 -0.15
N SER A 105 19.19 -6.72 -0.58
CA SER A 105 18.42 -7.26 -1.70
C SER A 105 17.25 -8.08 -1.18
N VAL A 106 16.05 -7.84 -1.71
CA VAL A 106 14.83 -8.60 -1.37
C VAL A 106 14.33 -9.28 -2.63
N ASN A 107 14.45 -10.60 -2.68
CA ASN A 107 14.10 -11.39 -3.87
C ASN A 107 12.58 -11.47 -4.07
N SER A 108 11.81 -11.45 -2.98
CA SER A 108 10.36 -11.41 -3.01
C SER A 108 9.81 -10.65 -1.81
N PHE A 109 8.86 -9.75 -2.05
CA PHE A 109 8.05 -9.15 -1.00
C PHE A 109 6.56 -9.35 -1.29
N SER A 110 5.78 -9.50 -0.23
CA SER A 110 4.32 -9.46 -0.25
C SER A 110 3.81 -8.66 0.94
N ALA A 111 2.82 -7.80 0.73
CA ALA A 111 2.10 -7.14 1.81
C ALA A 111 0.60 -7.32 1.59
N THR A 112 -0.11 -7.86 2.59
CA THR A 112 -1.56 -8.04 2.56
C THR A 112 -2.20 -7.10 3.58
N LEU A 113 -3.22 -6.37 3.15
CA LEU A 113 -4.11 -5.60 4.02
C LEU A 113 -5.48 -6.28 4.01
N ASP A 114 -5.84 -6.89 5.13
CA ASP A 114 -7.15 -7.49 5.36
C ASP A 114 -8.12 -6.41 5.89
N LEU A 115 -9.26 -6.29 5.24
CA LEU A 115 -10.35 -5.36 5.57
C LEU A 115 -11.66 -6.16 5.76
N PRO A 116 -12.69 -5.60 6.40
CA PRO A 116 -13.98 -6.29 6.55
C PRO A 116 -14.62 -6.67 5.21
N GLN A 117 -14.27 -5.93 4.16
CA GLN A 117 -14.80 -6.11 2.81
C GLN A 117 -13.96 -7.09 1.98
N GLY A 118 -12.80 -7.55 2.46
CA GLY A 118 -11.90 -8.42 1.68
C GLY A 118 -10.44 -8.08 1.89
N ALA A 119 -9.56 -8.47 0.96
CA ALA A 119 -8.12 -8.24 1.10
C ALA A 119 -7.51 -7.54 -0.12
N ILE A 120 -6.52 -6.68 0.15
CA ILE A 120 -5.64 -6.06 -0.85
C ILE A 120 -4.27 -6.69 -0.70
N THR A 121 -3.60 -7.03 -1.81
CA THR A 121 -2.26 -7.62 -1.80
C THR A 121 -1.32 -6.86 -2.70
N LEU A 122 -0.15 -6.55 -2.18
CA LEU A 122 0.95 -5.93 -2.89
C LEU A 122 2.06 -6.97 -3.02
N GLY A 123 2.79 -7.02 -4.13
CA GLY A 123 3.94 -7.91 -4.27
C GLY A 123 4.94 -7.49 -5.33
N GLY A 124 6.18 -7.95 -5.18
CA GLY A 124 7.27 -7.67 -6.12
C GLY A 124 8.63 -8.07 -5.57
N ALA A 125 9.69 -7.47 -6.10
CA ALA A 125 11.07 -7.62 -5.65
C ALA A 125 11.76 -6.25 -5.65
N GLY A 126 12.87 -6.10 -4.93
CA GLY A 126 13.57 -4.82 -4.92
C GLY A 126 14.86 -4.78 -4.11
N VAL A 127 15.52 -3.63 -4.16
CA VAL A 127 16.77 -3.36 -3.43
C VAL A 127 16.58 -2.16 -2.53
N ILE A 128 17.01 -2.28 -1.28
CA ILE A 128 17.09 -1.18 -0.31
C ILE A 128 18.57 -0.77 -0.20
N GLN A 129 18.87 0.49 -0.49
CA GLN A 129 20.22 1.05 -0.47
C GLN A 129 20.28 2.17 0.55
N GLN A 130 21.37 2.31 1.29
CA GLN A 130 21.51 3.49 2.13
C GLN A 130 21.69 4.75 1.28
N ALA A 131 20.95 5.81 1.61
CA ALA A 131 21.01 7.11 0.95
C ALA A 131 20.98 8.23 2.00
N GLY A 132 22.14 8.87 2.22
CA GLY A 132 22.28 9.91 3.25
C GLY A 132 21.97 9.38 4.65
N MET A 133 21.00 10.01 5.33
CA MET A 133 20.52 9.61 6.66
C MET A 133 19.41 8.54 6.63
N GLY A 134 19.03 8.06 5.44
CA GLY A 134 17.96 7.10 5.26
C GLY A 134 18.32 5.99 4.26
N TYR A 135 17.28 5.42 3.67
CA TYR A 135 17.32 4.33 2.71
C TYR A 135 16.58 4.74 1.45
N ARG A 136 17.01 4.22 0.31
CA ARG A 136 16.36 4.29 -1.00
C ARG A 136 15.85 2.91 -1.32
N ILE A 137 14.56 2.77 -1.59
CA ILE A 137 13.89 1.52 -1.94
C ILE A 137 13.61 1.57 -3.44
N VAL A 138 14.13 0.59 -4.18
CA VAL A 138 14.02 0.50 -5.64
C VAL A 138 13.37 -0.84 -6.00
N PRO A 139 12.13 -0.86 -6.49
CA PRO A 139 11.54 -2.07 -7.05
C PRO A 139 12.37 -2.55 -8.24
N SER A 140 12.63 -3.86 -8.34
CA SER A 140 13.47 -4.44 -9.40
C SER A 140 12.93 -4.15 -10.80
N ASP A 141 11.61 -4.14 -10.95
CA ASP A 141 10.91 -3.88 -12.22
C ASP A 141 10.37 -2.44 -12.33
N GLY A 142 10.76 -1.55 -11.39
CA GLY A 142 10.26 -0.17 -11.31
C GLY A 142 8.80 -0.03 -10.83
N CYS A 143 8.05 -1.13 -10.75
CA CYS A 143 6.67 -1.16 -10.27
C CYS A 143 6.42 -2.34 -9.34
N VAL A 144 5.33 -2.29 -8.59
CA VAL A 144 4.84 -3.35 -7.71
C VAL A 144 3.49 -3.85 -8.20
N ASN A 145 3.24 -5.14 -8.09
CA ASN A 145 1.94 -5.72 -8.44
C ASN A 145 0.96 -5.45 -7.30
N VAL A 146 -0.26 -5.02 -7.64
CA VAL A 146 -1.37 -4.79 -6.73
C VAL A 146 -2.52 -5.69 -7.15
N ASP A 147 -2.96 -6.57 -6.26
CA ASP A 147 -4.11 -7.44 -6.42
C ASP A 147 -5.23 -7.03 -5.46
N VAL A 148 -6.40 -6.72 -6.00
CA VAL A 148 -7.63 -6.46 -5.23
C VAL A 148 -8.77 -7.42 -5.58
N GLY A 149 -8.47 -8.54 -6.23
CA GLY A 149 -9.47 -9.55 -6.63
C GLY A 149 -10.20 -10.19 -5.45
N ARG A 150 -9.72 -9.98 -4.22
CA ARG A 150 -10.37 -10.47 -2.98
C ARG A 150 -11.29 -9.45 -2.32
N LEU A 151 -11.49 -8.25 -2.88
CA LEU A 151 -12.44 -7.27 -2.37
C LEU A 151 -13.88 -7.62 -2.75
N SER A 152 -14.75 -7.70 -1.76
CA SER A 152 -16.20 -7.82 -1.89
C SER A 152 -16.85 -6.45 -1.74
N LEU A 153 -17.05 -5.76 -2.87
CA LEU A 153 -17.66 -4.44 -2.91
C LEU A 153 -19.20 -4.51 -3.11
N GLY A 154 -19.83 -5.59 -2.65
CA GLY A 154 -21.26 -5.85 -2.88
C GLY A 154 -21.62 -6.44 -4.25
N GLY A 155 -20.62 -6.97 -4.99
CA GLY A 155 -20.78 -7.71 -6.24
C GLY A 155 -19.56 -8.61 -6.50
N VAL A 156 -19.62 -9.46 -7.54
CA VAL A 156 -18.47 -10.33 -7.89
C VAL A 156 -17.51 -9.55 -8.79
N LEU A 157 -16.27 -9.36 -8.32
CA LEU A 157 -15.15 -8.94 -9.16
C LEU A 157 -14.71 -10.15 -10.00
N ILE A 158 -15.05 -10.17 -11.29
CA ILE A 158 -14.79 -11.33 -12.17
C ILE A 158 -13.46 -11.19 -12.93
N ASP A 159 -12.95 -9.96 -13.07
CA ASP A 159 -11.61 -9.73 -13.59
C ASP A 159 -10.69 -9.40 -12.40
N PRO A 160 -9.75 -10.29 -12.02
CA PRO A 160 -8.81 -10.02 -10.94
C PRO A 160 -8.02 -8.79 -11.32
N PHE A 161 -8.26 -7.70 -10.59
CA PHE A 161 -7.57 -6.43 -10.77
C PHE A 161 -6.14 -6.61 -10.28
N SER A 162 -5.28 -7.12 -11.17
CA SER A 162 -3.83 -7.08 -11.02
C SER A 162 -3.32 -5.89 -11.82
N THR A 163 -3.04 -4.79 -11.14
CA THR A 163 -2.40 -3.62 -11.77
C THR A 163 -0.98 -3.47 -11.28
N GLN A 164 -0.14 -2.79 -12.06
CA GLN A 164 1.17 -2.36 -11.60
C GLN A 164 1.05 -0.95 -11.05
N ALA A 165 1.35 -0.79 -9.76
CA ALA A 165 1.57 0.50 -9.15
C ALA A 165 3.06 0.84 -9.28
N CYS A 166 3.37 1.85 -10.07
CA CYS A 166 4.74 2.32 -10.21
C CYS A 166 4.96 3.40 -9.15
N ALA A 167 5.96 3.18 -8.31
CA ALA A 167 6.36 4.19 -7.34
C ALA A 167 6.96 5.36 -8.12
N THR A 168 6.35 6.54 -8.01
CA THR A 168 6.88 7.77 -8.56
C THR A 168 7.04 8.72 -7.40
N SER A 169 8.23 8.95 -6.86
CA SER A 169 8.38 10.18 -6.09
C SER A 169 8.35 11.37 -7.04
N VAL A 170 8.14 12.57 -6.52
CA VAL A 170 8.36 13.81 -7.29
C VAL A 170 9.79 13.84 -7.88
N ASP A 171 10.72 13.05 -7.31
CA ASP A 171 12.13 12.89 -7.69
C ASP A 171 12.54 11.48 -8.20
N GLY A 172 11.59 10.57 -8.48
CA GLY A 172 11.82 9.25 -9.09
C GLY A 172 12.08 8.04 -8.17
N ASP A 173 12.50 8.21 -6.91
CA ASP A 173 12.82 7.10 -5.98
C ASP A 173 12.06 7.17 -4.64
N VAL A 174 11.79 6.01 -4.02
CA VAL A 174 11.19 5.92 -2.67
C VAL A 174 12.29 5.98 -1.61
N TYR A 175 12.14 6.85 -0.61
CA TYR A 175 13.11 6.97 0.49
C TYR A 175 12.48 6.67 1.86
N TRP A 176 13.27 6.13 2.79
CA TRP A 176 12.88 5.88 4.19
C TRP A 176 13.93 6.44 5.18
N PRO A 177 13.55 7.26 6.17
CA PRO A 177 12.23 7.85 6.33
C PRO A 177 11.91 8.79 5.15
N PRO A 178 10.65 8.86 4.71
CA PRO A 178 10.27 9.67 3.55
C PRO A 178 10.45 11.16 3.85
N THR A 179 11.05 11.91 2.92
CA THR A 179 11.24 13.37 3.04
C THR A 179 10.17 14.19 2.30
N SER A 180 9.45 13.59 1.36
CA SER A 180 8.49 14.26 0.46
C SER A 180 7.22 13.43 0.18
N GLY A 181 6.93 12.43 1.02
CA GLY A 181 5.85 11.46 0.81
C GLY A 181 6.17 10.40 -0.26
N ILE A 182 5.30 9.40 -0.40
CA ILE A 182 5.39 8.31 -1.38
C ILE A 182 4.18 8.43 -2.29
N ALA A 183 4.39 8.51 -3.61
CA ALA A 183 3.28 8.49 -4.57
C ALA A 183 3.29 7.23 -5.43
N PHE A 184 2.11 6.65 -5.61
CA PHE A 184 1.85 5.51 -6.46
C PHE A 184 0.97 5.94 -7.62
N ARG A 185 1.33 5.51 -8.84
CA ARG A 185 0.52 5.73 -10.04
C ARG A 185 0.22 4.42 -10.72
N THR A 186 -1.04 4.25 -11.13
CA THR A 186 -1.46 3.13 -11.97
C THR A 186 -1.88 3.68 -13.34
N ASN A 187 -1.36 3.08 -14.41
CA ASN A 187 -1.83 3.35 -15.77
C ASN A 187 -3.19 2.67 -16.01
N ALA A 188 -3.90 3.11 -17.05
CA ALA A 188 -5.33 2.89 -17.22
C ALA A 188 -5.83 1.47 -16.90
N VAL A 189 -6.77 1.38 -15.95
CA VAL A 189 -7.30 0.09 -15.49
C VAL A 189 -8.81 0.02 -15.75
N PRO A 190 -9.28 -0.94 -16.56
CA PRO A 190 -10.70 -1.25 -16.65
C PRO A 190 -11.11 -2.05 -15.41
N LEU A 191 -12.10 -1.56 -14.67
CA LEU A 191 -12.79 -2.25 -13.60
C LEU A 191 -14.18 -2.64 -14.09
N VAL A 192 -14.53 -3.92 -14.06
CA VAL A 192 -15.88 -4.38 -14.42
C VAL A 192 -16.48 -5.13 -13.23
N VAL A 193 -17.56 -4.59 -12.67
CA VAL A 193 -18.35 -5.23 -11.61
C VAL A 193 -19.57 -5.88 -12.26
N ARG A 194 -19.80 -7.16 -11.97
CA ARG A 194 -20.97 -7.89 -12.44
C ARG A 194 -21.85 -8.37 -11.29
N SER A 195 -23.14 -8.54 -11.59
CA SER A 195 -24.09 -9.19 -10.70
C SER A 195 -23.84 -10.70 -10.67
N ASP A 196 -24.42 -11.37 -9.67
CA ASP A 196 -24.40 -12.84 -9.58
C ASP A 196 -25.08 -13.52 -10.78
N LEU A 197 -25.92 -12.79 -11.51
CA LEU A 197 -26.61 -13.25 -12.72
C LEU A 197 -25.78 -13.04 -14.00
N GLY A 198 -24.60 -12.40 -13.89
CA GLY A 198 -23.68 -12.13 -14.99
C GLY A 198 -23.89 -10.80 -15.70
N ASP A 199 -24.84 -9.97 -15.24
CA ASP A 199 -25.08 -8.63 -15.81
C ASP A 199 -23.98 -7.66 -15.37
N THR A 200 -23.51 -6.80 -16.28
CA THR A 200 -22.57 -5.74 -15.92
C THR A 200 -23.28 -4.63 -15.13
N LEU A 201 -22.86 -4.43 -13.88
CA LEU A 201 -23.38 -3.42 -12.97
C LEU A 201 -22.62 -2.10 -13.09
N LEU A 202 -21.29 -2.19 -13.23
CA LEU A 202 -20.40 -1.04 -13.34
C LEU A 202 -19.24 -1.38 -14.27
N GLU A 203 -18.91 -0.49 -15.18
CA GLU A 203 -17.63 -0.47 -15.88
C GLU A 203 -16.94 0.85 -15.50
N ALA A 204 -15.71 0.81 -15.00
CA ALA A 204 -14.92 2.01 -14.74
C ALA A 204 -13.62 1.93 -15.53
N GLN A 205 -13.20 3.05 -16.10
CA GLN A 205 -11.92 3.21 -16.77
C GLN A 205 -11.25 4.44 -16.19
N PHE A 206 -10.17 4.22 -15.46
CA PHE A 206 -9.35 5.30 -14.93
C PHE A 206 -8.28 5.63 -15.98
N LYS A 207 -8.06 6.90 -16.33
CA LYS A 207 -6.87 7.27 -17.13
C LYS A 207 -5.63 7.29 -16.24
N THR A 208 -5.78 7.90 -15.07
CA THR A 208 -4.76 7.95 -14.02
C THR A 208 -5.44 7.79 -12.67
N LEU A 209 -4.86 6.94 -11.81
CA LEU A 209 -5.12 6.93 -10.38
C LEU A 209 -3.79 7.18 -9.66
N GLN A 210 -3.77 8.17 -8.78
CA GLN A 210 -2.61 8.54 -7.97
C GLN A 210 -2.96 8.44 -6.49
N ALA A 211 -2.08 7.81 -5.71
CA ALA A 211 -2.18 7.74 -4.26
C ALA A 211 -0.89 8.31 -3.66
N ASP A 212 -1.00 9.41 -2.91
CA ASP A 212 0.12 10.06 -2.24
C ASP A 212 0.01 9.82 -0.74
N ALA A 213 1.04 9.24 -0.11
CA ALA A 213 1.09 9.01 1.32
C ALA A 213 2.20 9.87 1.97
N VAL A 214 1.89 10.56 3.06
CA VAL A 214 2.89 11.25 3.89
C VAL A 214 2.96 10.53 5.22
N LEU A 215 4.17 10.14 5.63
CA LEU A 215 4.42 9.38 6.85
C LEU A 215 5.26 10.25 7.79
N ASP A 216 4.60 10.97 8.68
CA ASP A 216 5.25 11.80 9.71
C ASP A 216 4.80 11.41 11.13
N GLN A 217 4.28 12.34 11.94
CA GLN A 217 3.60 12.02 13.19
C GLN A 217 2.22 11.37 12.95
N HIS A 218 1.66 11.52 11.75
CA HIS A 218 0.46 10.85 11.28
C HIS A 218 0.71 10.20 9.91
N ILE A 219 -0.20 9.32 9.50
CA ILE A 219 -0.18 8.72 8.17
C ILE A 219 -1.25 9.41 7.34
N GLU A 220 -0.87 10.35 6.49
CA GLU A 220 -1.80 10.99 5.56
C GLU A 220 -1.87 10.20 4.26
N LEU A 221 -3.05 10.09 3.64
CA LEU A 221 -3.24 9.51 2.31
C LEU A 221 -4.14 10.40 1.46
N LYS A 222 -3.67 10.72 0.27
CA LYS A 222 -4.40 11.48 -0.73
C LYS A 222 -4.60 10.65 -1.98
N LEU A 223 -5.84 10.33 -2.31
CA LEU A 223 -6.23 9.63 -3.53
C LEU A 223 -6.73 10.65 -4.55
N ARG A 224 -6.26 10.54 -5.79
CA ARG A 224 -6.64 11.41 -6.90
C ARG A 224 -6.86 10.60 -8.16
N THR A 225 -7.91 10.93 -8.91
CA THR A 225 -8.06 10.47 -10.29
C THR A 225 -8.15 11.65 -11.24
N GLU A 226 -7.71 11.43 -12.47
CA GLU A 226 -7.89 12.37 -13.57
C GLU A 226 -8.57 11.65 -14.74
N GLY A 227 -9.72 12.19 -15.15
CA GLY A 227 -10.45 11.80 -16.34
C GLY A 227 -11.01 10.38 -16.31
N ALA A 228 -11.49 9.91 -15.16
CA ALA A 228 -12.13 8.61 -15.02
C ALA A 228 -13.51 8.59 -15.70
N ASP A 229 -13.83 7.46 -16.31
CA ASP A 229 -15.12 7.21 -16.96
C ASP A 229 -15.79 6.00 -16.31
N PHE A 230 -17.00 6.17 -15.82
CA PHE A 230 -17.84 5.16 -15.20
C PHE A 230 -19.10 4.95 -16.03
N SER A 231 -19.44 3.71 -16.33
CA SER A 231 -20.64 3.30 -17.04
C SER A 231 -21.47 2.42 -16.13
N LEU A 232 -22.76 2.67 -16.11
CA LEU A 232 -23.80 1.96 -15.38
C LEU A 232 -24.78 1.41 -16.42
N PRO A 233 -24.42 0.32 -17.15
CA PRO A 233 -25.14 -0.09 -18.35
C PRO A 233 -26.58 -0.49 -18.06
N ALA A 234 -26.81 -1.17 -16.93
CA ALA A 234 -28.14 -1.58 -16.49
C ALA A 234 -29.09 -0.40 -16.23
N GLN A 235 -28.55 0.78 -15.92
CA GLN A 235 -29.32 2.00 -15.67
C GLN A 235 -29.34 2.96 -16.86
N GLY A 236 -28.61 2.64 -17.95
CA GLY A 236 -28.42 3.52 -19.09
C GLY A 236 -27.71 4.82 -18.72
N LEU A 237 -26.81 4.81 -17.74
CA LEU A 237 -26.12 6.02 -17.25
C LEU A 237 -24.61 5.92 -17.46
N SER A 238 -23.96 7.06 -17.66
CA SER A 238 -22.51 7.17 -17.55
C SER A 238 -22.10 8.43 -16.79
N PHE A 239 -21.04 8.33 -16.01
CA PHE A 239 -20.32 9.44 -15.39
C PHE A 239 -18.95 9.53 -16.06
N GLY A 240 -18.72 10.54 -16.91
CA GLY A 240 -17.46 10.72 -17.62
C GLY A 240 -16.67 11.94 -17.16
N ASN A 241 -15.39 12.00 -17.51
CA ASN A 241 -14.46 13.09 -17.12
C ASN A 241 -14.48 13.39 -15.61
N VAL A 242 -14.51 12.32 -14.82
CA VAL A 242 -14.54 12.41 -13.37
C VAL A 242 -13.14 12.66 -12.85
N ASP A 243 -12.97 13.80 -12.20
CA ASP A 243 -11.79 14.15 -11.43
C ASP A 243 -12.21 14.21 -9.96
N PHE A 244 -11.67 13.31 -9.16
CA PHE A 244 -11.93 13.26 -7.72
C PHE A 244 -10.63 13.31 -6.92
N GLU A 245 -10.76 13.84 -5.73
CA GLU A 245 -9.73 13.88 -4.70
C GLU A 245 -10.34 13.42 -3.37
N ILE A 246 -9.67 12.51 -2.68
CA ILE A 246 -10.00 12.12 -1.30
C ILE A 246 -8.74 12.31 -0.47
N ALA A 247 -8.81 13.05 0.62
CA ALA A 247 -7.72 13.28 1.53
C ALA A 247 -8.08 12.74 2.92
N PHE A 248 -7.30 11.76 3.39
CA PHE A 248 -7.33 11.23 4.74
C PHE A 248 -6.15 11.82 5.50
N ASP A 249 -6.43 12.72 6.44
CA ASP A 249 -5.39 13.37 7.25
C ASP A 249 -4.80 12.41 8.31
N ASP A 250 -5.53 11.34 8.64
CA ASP A 250 -5.06 10.26 9.47
C ASP A 250 -5.67 8.93 9.01
N LEU A 251 -4.86 8.09 8.40
CA LEU A 251 -5.25 6.77 7.91
C LEU A 251 -5.72 5.84 9.04
N VAL A 252 -5.32 6.08 10.28
CA VAL A 252 -5.82 5.34 11.44
C VAL A 252 -7.28 5.68 11.69
N SER A 253 -7.76 6.87 11.36
CA SER A 253 -9.17 7.23 11.56
C SER A 253 -10.07 6.84 10.39
N LEU A 254 -9.50 6.60 9.21
CA LEU A 254 -10.21 6.51 7.92
C LEU A 254 -11.22 7.66 7.72
N ALA A 255 -10.95 8.81 8.34
CA ALA A 255 -11.74 10.02 8.23
C ALA A 255 -10.99 11.06 7.39
N GLY A 256 -11.75 11.82 6.60
CA GLY A 256 -11.16 12.70 5.61
C GLY A 256 -12.19 13.48 4.82
N GLN A 257 -11.70 14.32 3.92
CA GLN A 257 -12.54 15.09 3.01
C GLN A 257 -12.46 14.50 1.61
N TRP A 258 -13.55 14.56 0.86
CA TRP A 258 -13.56 14.24 -0.56
C TRP A 258 -14.10 15.41 -1.37
N ARG A 259 -13.63 15.50 -2.61
CA ARG A 259 -14.01 16.54 -3.57
C ARG A 259 -14.10 15.93 -4.97
N LEU A 260 -15.20 16.22 -5.66
CA LEU A 260 -15.40 16.01 -7.08
C LEU A 260 -15.24 17.36 -7.78
N THR A 261 -14.12 17.57 -8.46
CA THR A 261 -13.81 18.84 -9.14
C THR A 261 -14.37 18.92 -10.55
N SER A 262 -14.60 17.77 -11.18
CA SER A 262 -15.17 17.64 -12.51
C SER A 262 -15.90 16.32 -12.60
N GLY A 263 -17.01 16.31 -13.30
CA GLY A 263 -17.71 15.10 -13.70
C GLY A 263 -18.87 15.46 -14.61
N ARG A 264 -19.23 14.53 -15.49
CA ARG A 264 -20.35 14.70 -16.41
C ARG A 264 -21.24 13.47 -16.39
N LEU A 265 -22.49 13.67 -15.97
CA LEU A 265 -23.52 12.65 -16.00
C LEU A 265 -24.27 12.70 -17.34
N THR A 266 -24.29 11.58 -18.05
CA THR A 266 -24.98 11.40 -19.33
C THR A 266 -25.98 10.26 -19.23
N ASP A 267 -27.19 10.48 -19.73
CA ASP A 267 -28.23 9.46 -19.84
C ASP A 267 -28.32 8.91 -21.26
N PHE A 268 -28.06 7.62 -21.39
CA PHE A 268 -28.11 6.85 -22.63
C PHE A 268 -29.32 5.89 -22.69
N ALA A 269 -30.32 6.05 -21.81
CA ALA A 269 -31.59 5.33 -21.97
C ALA A 269 -32.23 5.62 -23.34
N GLU A 270 -33.00 4.66 -23.89
CA GLU A 270 -33.68 4.82 -25.19
C GLU A 270 -34.51 6.10 -25.28
N VAL A 271 -35.11 6.50 -24.14
CA VAL A 271 -35.73 7.80 -23.96
C VAL A 271 -34.93 8.53 -22.87
N SER A 272 -34.11 9.50 -23.30
CA SER A 272 -33.33 10.34 -22.39
C SER A 272 -34.23 11.05 -21.39
N ARG A 273 -33.93 10.90 -20.10
CA ARG A 273 -34.64 11.50 -18.97
C ARG A 273 -34.21 12.95 -18.75
N PHE A 274 -32.95 13.27 -19.07
CA PHE A 274 -32.34 14.58 -18.89
C PHE A 274 -31.19 14.80 -19.88
N ALA A 275 -30.96 16.08 -20.23
CA ALA A 275 -29.78 16.48 -20.98
C ALA A 275 -28.51 16.31 -20.13
N PRO A 276 -27.31 16.16 -20.72
CA PRO A 276 -26.08 15.98 -19.95
C PRO A 276 -25.89 17.04 -18.86
N LEU A 277 -25.49 16.59 -17.68
CA LEU A 277 -25.33 17.43 -16.49
C LEU A 277 -23.86 17.42 -16.06
N ASP A 278 -23.34 18.60 -15.76
CA ASP A 278 -22.05 18.74 -15.10
C ASP A 278 -22.26 18.65 -13.58
N ILE A 279 -21.36 17.93 -12.91
CA ILE A 279 -21.46 17.62 -11.49
C ILE A 279 -20.14 17.94 -10.80
N VAL A 280 -20.25 18.61 -9.66
CA VAL A 280 -19.14 18.90 -8.75
C VAL A 280 -19.64 18.78 -7.33
N GLY A 281 -18.74 18.61 -6.37
CA GLY A 281 -19.18 18.56 -4.99
C GLY A 281 -18.04 18.33 -4.02
N ASP A 282 -18.36 18.54 -2.76
CA ASP A 282 -17.47 18.32 -1.64
C ASP A 282 -18.22 17.48 -0.60
N GLY A 283 -17.47 16.88 0.31
CA GLY A 283 -18.04 16.34 1.53
C GLY A 283 -17.02 15.63 2.38
N ASP A 284 -17.52 14.86 3.33
CA ASP A 284 -16.69 14.21 4.33
C ASP A 284 -16.90 12.70 4.33
N VAL A 285 -15.81 11.97 4.51
CA VAL A 285 -15.76 10.53 4.68
C VAL A 285 -15.34 10.24 6.12
N THR A 286 -16.00 9.27 6.74
CA THR A 286 -15.64 8.68 8.02
C THR A 286 -15.72 7.16 7.86
N ALA A 287 -15.14 6.41 8.80
CA ALA A 287 -15.30 4.97 8.84
C ALA A 287 -16.78 4.50 8.82
N ALA A 288 -17.69 5.28 9.41
CA ALA A 288 -19.11 4.92 9.55
C ALA A 288 -20.05 5.53 8.49
N SER A 289 -19.62 6.58 7.78
CA SER A 289 -20.50 7.33 6.89
C SER A 289 -19.75 8.17 5.87
N THR A 290 -20.38 8.37 4.71
CA THR A 290 -19.94 9.32 3.67
C THR A 290 -21.05 10.33 3.46
N SER A 291 -20.71 11.62 3.54
CA SER A 291 -21.62 12.74 3.30
C SER A 291 -21.17 13.51 2.06
N PHE A 292 -22.12 14.07 1.32
CA PHE A 292 -21.82 14.78 0.09
C PHE A 292 -22.81 15.90 -0.21
N ASP A 293 -22.27 17.06 -0.58
CA ASP A 293 -23.00 18.17 -1.19
C ASP A 293 -22.67 18.21 -2.68
N LEU A 294 -23.58 17.69 -3.50
CA LEU A 294 -23.43 17.67 -4.96
C LEU A 294 -24.15 18.88 -5.58
N LEU A 295 -23.40 19.66 -6.35
CA LEU A 295 -23.92 20.70 -7.23
C LEU A 295 -24.07 20.12 -8.63
N VAL A 296 -25.25 20.33 -9.21
CA VAL A 296 -25.61 19.83 -10.54
C VAL A 296 -26.02 21.03 -11.38
N SER A 297 -25.44 21.15 -12.57
CA SER A 297 -25.80 22.19 -13.54
C SER A 297 -25.98 21.60 -14.92
N ASP A 298 -26.89 22.16 -15.71
CA ASP A 298 -27.00 21.84 -17.14
C ASP A 298 -25.67 22.13 -17.83
N ALA A 299 -25.22 21.22 -18.70
CA ALA A 299 -24.06 21.47 -19.53
C ALA A 299 -24.36 22.63 -20.50
N ALA A 300 -23.61 23.73 -20.37
CA ALA A 300 -23.72 24.90 -21.23
C ALA A 300 -23.25 24.63 -22.68
#